data_AF-A0A918C8L6-F1
#
_entry.id   AF-A0A918C8L6-F1
#
_cell.length_a   1.000
_cell.length_b   1.000
_cell.length_c   1.000
_cell.angle_alpha   90.00
_cell.angle_beta   90.00
_cell.angle_gamma   90.00
#
_symmetry.space_group_name_H-M   'P 1'
#
loop_
_entity.id
_entity.type
_entity.pdbx_description
1 polymer ?
#
loop_
_entity_poly.entity_id
_entity_poly.type
_entity_poly.pdbx_seq_one_letter_code
_entity_poly.pdbx_strand_id
1 'polypeptide(L)'
;MSAPELNPRQRTYLLAALEIDQQQETRHKRAFQAGEWEESRRPSSDWRGMPFGRWTDILGQPPTALREACGGADEGSGSTWAALARRGLVRLQDRQVWGHQVELPHVTLTPKGRKLARELTGTVVERRAPGVLARSTWKALAAAWNAGEAGLRDPGGSWYGGVHWNTWLLLLNRRSGPLVESRSQEERHPTLGAYRQVYFLRLNEAGCAYYRERWAANSAAYPDVEAPNPITVLLSSSTAV
;
A
#
# COMPACT_ATOMS: atom_id res chain seq x y z
N MET A 1 10.38 21.66 13.48
CA MET A 1 10.27 22.49 12.26
C MET A 1 8.79 22.81 12.06
N SER A 2 8.39 24.07 12.18
CA SER A 2 6.99 24.49 11.91
C SER A 2 6.62 24.19 10.46
N ALA A 3 5.36 23.82 10.23
CA ALA A 3 4.84 23.61 8.89
C ALA A 3 5.05 24.87 8.03
N PRO A 4 5.44 24.74 6.75
CA PRO A 4 5.62 25.89 5.89
C PRO A 4 4.28 26.61 5.72
N GLU A 5 4.22 27.89 6.06
CA GLU A 5 3.01 28.70 5.94
C GLU A 5 2.60 28.79 4.46
N LEU A 6 1.42 28.27 4.13
CA LEU A 6 0.83 28.31 2.79
C LEU A 6 -0.15 29.46 2.73
N ASN A 7 -0.10 30.24 1.66
CA ASN A 7 -1.17 31.21 1.40
C ASN A 7 -2.49 30.47 1.09
N PRO A 8 -3.65 31.13 1.20
CA PRO A 8 -4.96 30.49 1.00
C PRO A 8 -5.07 29.73 -0.32
N ARG A 9 -4.51 30.31 -1.40
CA ARG A 9 -4.53 29.70 -2.74
C ARG A 9 -3.69 28.42 -2.84
N GLN A 10 -2.47 28.44 -2.32
CA GLN A 10 -1.60 27.27 -2.22
C GLN A 10 -2.23 26.17 -1.37
N ARG A 11 -2.91 26.56 -0.29
CA ARG A 11 -3.68 25.63 0.55
C ARG A 11 -4.79 24.97 -0.26
N THR A 12 -5.62 25.73 -0.97
CA THR A 12 -6.69 25.20 -1.83
C THR A 12 -6.15 24.20 -2.84
N TYR A 13 -5.07 24.55 -3.55
CA TYR A 13 -4.50 23.68 -4.59
C TYR A 13 -3.92 22.39 -4.02
N LEU A 14 -3.22 22.47 -2.87
CA LEU A 14 -2.67 21.31 -2.20
C LEU A 14 -3.78 20.37 -1.68
N LEU A 15 -4.87 20.92 -1.16
CA LEU A 15 -6.01 20.15 -0.67
C LEU A 15 -6.80 19.50 -1.81
N ALA A 16 -7.03 20.21 -2.92
CA ALA A 16 -7.64 19.66 -4.13
C ALA A 16 -6.82 18.48 -4.68
N ALA A 17 -5.49 18.61 -4.70
CA ALA A 17 -4.61 17.51 -5.09
C ALA A 17 -4.69 16.30 -4.13
N LEU A 18 -4.86 16.53 -2.82
CA LEU A 18 -5.03 15.44 -1.85
C LEU A 18 -6.34 14.68 -2.07
N GLU A 19 -7.42 15.41 -2.31
CA GLU A 19 -8.73 14.83 -2.56
C GLU A 19 -8.70 13.89 -3.77
N ILE A 20 -8.17 14.37 -4.90
CA ILE A 20 -8.08 13.56 -6.12
C ILE A 20 -7.12 12.37 -5.93
N ASP A 21 -5.97 12.53 -5.25
CA ASP A 21 -5.05 11.43 -4.89
C ASP A 21 -5.75 10.34 -4.05
N GLN A 22 -6.62 10.74 -3.11
CA GLN A 22 -7.40 9.82 -2.27
C GLN A 22 -8.51 9.10 -3.04
N GLN A 23 -9.18 9.80 -3.96
CA GLN A 23 -10.20 9.20 -4.85
C GLN A 23 -9.55 8.13 -5.75
N GLN A 24 -8.41 8.45 -6.36
CA GLN A 24 -7.66 7.48 -7.17
C GLN A 24 -7.19 6.28 -6.34
N GLU A 25 -6.64 6.51 -5.14
CA GLU A 25 -6.23 5.40 -4.25
C GLU A 25 -7.41 4.49 -3.88
N THR A 26 -8.60 5.06 -3.67
CA THR A 26 -9.83 4.30 -3.40
C THR A 26 -10.26 3.50 -4.63
N ARG A 27 -10.21 4.10 -5.82
CA ARG A 27 -10.51 3.42 -7.09
C ARG A 27 -9.58 2.23 -7.32
N HIS A 28 -8.27 2.40 -7.16
CA HIS A 28 -7.31 1.31 -7.31
C HIS A 28 -7.53 0.19 -6.29
N LYS A 29 -7.90 0.51 -5.05
CA LYS A 29 -8.26 -0.51 -4.05
C LYS A 29 -9.51 -1.29 -4.45
N ARG A 30 -10.51 -0.61 -5.02
CA ARG A 30 -11.73 -1.27 -5.52
C ARG A 30 -11.46 -2.13 -6.74
N ALA A 31 -10.65 -1.66 -7.69
CA ALA A 31 -10.22 -2.42 -8.86
C ALA A 31 -9.53 -3.74 -8.45
N PHE A 32 -8.66 -3.69 -7.44
CA PHE A 32 -8.06 -4.89 -6.88
C PHE A 32 -9.10 -5.87 -6.28
N GLN A 33 -10.09 -5.35 -5.55
CA GLN A 33 -11.17 -6.17 -4.97
C GLN A 33 -12.09 -6.78 -6.05
N ALA A 34 -12.29 -6.06 -7.16
CA ALA A 34 -13.11 -6.50 -8.29
C ALA A 34 -12.37 -7.44 -9.26
N GLY A 35 -11.06 -7.66 -9.07
CA GLY A 35 -10.25 -8.49 -9.98
C GLY A 35 -9.87 -7.79 -11.29
N GLU A 36 -9.94 -6.45 -11.35
CA GLU A 36 -9.49 -5.66 -12.48
C GLU A 36 -7.96 -5.55 -12.46
N TRP A 37 -7.29 -6.55 -13.05
CA TRP A 37 -5.84 -6.71 -12.95
C TRP A 37 -5.03 -5.61 -13.65
N GLU A 38 -5.51 -5.05 -14.76
CA GLU A 38 -4.83 -3.96 -15.46
C GLU A 38 -4.73 -2.71 -14.58
N GLU A 39 -5.85 -2.28 -14.02
CA GLU A 39 -5.89 -1.09 -13.17
C GLU A 39 -5.20 -1.34 -11.82
N SER A 40 -5.38 -2.50 -11.21
CA SER A 40 -4.77 -2.80 -9.91
C SER A 40 -3.24 -2.97 -9.96
N ARG A 41 -2.68 -3.36 -11.11
CA ARG A 41 -1.22 -3.50 -11.30
C ARG A 41 -0.55 -2.24 -11.83
N ARG A 42 -1.31 -1.22 -12.22
CA ARG A 42 -0.76 0.03 -12.73
C ARG A 42 0.17 0.68 -11.70
N PRO A 43 1.41 1.02 -12.07
CA PRO A 43 2.36 1.64 -11.16
C PRO A 43 1.82 2.92 -10.52
N SER A 44 2.10 3.12 -9.24
CA SER A 44 1.65 4.33 -8.51
C SER A 44 2.15 5.64 -9.09
N SER A 45 3.28 5.63 -9.78
CA SER A 45 3.81 6.77 -10.52
C SER A 45 2.89 7.25 -11.64
N ASP A 46 2.05 6.35 -12.16
CA ASP A 46 1.30 6.57 -13.39
C ASP A 46 -0.09 7.07 -13.08
N TRP A 47 -0.73 6.54 -12.03
CA TRP A 47 -2.08 6.94 -11.64
C TRP A 47 -2.13 8.06 -10.59
N ARG A 48 -1.04 8.31 -9.84
CA ARG A 48 -0.94 9.48 -8.93
C ARG A 48 -0.53 10.77 -9.66
N GLY A 49 -0.21 10.70 -10.95
CA GLY A 49 -0.05 11.87 -11.80
C GLY A 49 -1.41 12.42 -12.17
N MET A 50 -1.77 13.60 -11.64
CA MET A 50 -3.06 14.22 -11.89
C MET A 50 -2.90 15.32 -12.94
N PRO A 51 -3.48 15.17 -14.13
CA PRO A 51 -3.38 16.19 -15.17
C PRO A 51 -4.14 17.46 -14.73
N PHE A 52 -3.55 18.61 -15.02
CA PHE A 52 -4.14 19.92 -14.73
C PHE A 52 -4.29 20.72 -16.03
N GLY A 53 -5.52 20.99 -16.44
CA GLY A 53 -5.78 21.76 -17.65
C GLY A 53 -7.16 21.51 -18.22
N ARG A 54 -7.25 21.50 -19.54
CA ARG A 54 -8.42 21.06 -20.28
C ARG A 54 -7.99 19.94 -21.22
N TRP A 55 -8.82 18.92 -21.31
CA TRP A 55 -8.72 17.92 -22.36
C TRP A 55 -8.91 18.58 -23.72
N THR A 56 -8.39 17.97 -24.78
CA THR A 56 -8.91 18.21 -26.12
C THR A 56 -9.59 16.93 -26.55
N ASP A 57 -10.90 17.00 -26.77
CA ASP A 57 -11.67 15.92 -27.35
C ASP A 57 -12.41 16.41 -28.60
N ILE A 58 -13.08 15.50 -29.31
CA ILE A 58 -13.81 15.82 -30.55
C ILE A 58 -15.01 16.75 -30.27
N LEU A 59 -15.49 16.80 -29.02
CA LEU A 59 -16.71 17.51 -28.59
C LEU A 59 -16.40 18.84 -27.85
N GLY A 60 -15.13 19.19 -27.64
CA GLY A 60 -14.70 20.40 -26.97
C GLY A 60 -13.44 20.24 -26.10
N GLN A 61 -13.36 21.10 -25.07
CA GLN A 61 -12.22 21.16 -24.16
C GLN A 61 -12.66 21.08 -22.69
N PRO A 62 -13.16 19.92 -22.22
CA PRO A 62 -13.60 19.79 -20.84
C PRO A 62 -12.44 19.96 -19.86
N PRO A 63 -12.67 20.58 -18.69
CA PRO A 63 -11.63 20.71 -17.66
C PRO A 63 -11.25 19.35 -17.06
N THR A 64 -9.99 19.22 -16.66
CA THR A 64 -9.53 18.09 -15.83
C THR A 64 -10.16 18.16 -14.43
N ALA A 65 -10.40 17.02 -13.78
CA ALA A 65 -10.95 16.98 -12.42
C ALA A 65 -10.13 17.80 -11.40
N LEU A 66 -8.79 17.80 -11.52
CA LEU A 66 -7.93 18.61 -10.64
C LEU A 66 -8.14 20.11 -10.86
N ARG A 67 -8.35 20.54 -12.11
CA ARG A 67 -8.67 21.94 -12.44
C ARG A 67 -9.98 22.35 -11.79
N GLU A 68 -11.02 21.53 -11.89
CA GLU A 68 -12.32 21.81 -11.28
C GLU A 68 -12.23 21.88 -9.75
N ALA A 69 -11.54 20.91 -9.13
CA ALA A 69 -11.32 20.89 -7.68
C ALA A 69 -10.54 22.11 -7.16
N CYS A 70 -9.75 22.77 -8.01
CA CYS A 70 -9.08 24.02 -7.69
C CYS A 70 -9.97 25.27 -7.86
N GLY A 71 -11.22 25.12 -8.27
CA GLY A 71 -12.12 26.23 -8.63
C GLY A 71 -11.87 26.79 -10.04
N GLY A 72 -11.18 26.05 -10.90
CA GLY A 72 -10.78 26.47 -12.24
C GLY A 72 -9.28 26.76 -12.37
N ALA A 73 -8.89 27.39 -13.48
CA ALA A 73 -7.54 27.91 -13.66
C ALA A 73 -7.60 29.37 -14.14
N ASP A 74 -6.65 30.15 -13.65
CA ASP A 74 -6.38 31.54 -14.01
C ASP A 74 -4.86 31.73 -14.22
N GLU A 75 -4.43 32.94 -14.56
CA GLU A 75 -3.01 33.27 -14.84
C GLU A 75 -2.07 32.91 -13.68
N GLY A 76 -2.55 32.92 -12.43
CA GLY A 76 -1.80 32.56 -11.23
C GLY A 76 -1.70 31.06 -10.95
N SER A 77 -2.38 30.19 -11.73
CA SER A 77 -2.40 28.74 -11.47
C SER A 77 -1.02 28.12 -11.66
N GLY A 78 -0.33 28.45 -12.75
CA GLY A 78 1.03 27.97 -13.02
C GLY A 78 2.00 28.40 -11.91
N SER A 79 1.95 29.67 -11.52
CA SER A 79 2.77 30.21 -10.42
C SER A 79 2.48 29.53 -9.07
N THR A 80 1.23 29.17 -8.81
CA THR A 80 0.83 28.44 -7.59
C THR A 80 1.43 27.04 -7.56
N TRP A 81 1.30 26.29 -8.65
CA TRP A 81 1.90 24.96 -8.78
C TRP A 81 3.42 25.00 -8.68
N ALA A 82 4.06 25.96 -9.34
CA ALA A 82 5.51 26.16 -9.26
C ALA A 82 5.97 26.47 -7.82
N ALA A 83 5.21 27.27 -7.07
CA ALA A 83 5.53 27.57 -5.67
C ALA A 83 5.42 26.33 -4.77
N LEU A 84 4.39 25.51 -4.95
CA LEU A 84 4.23 24.24 -4.24
C LEU A 84 5.35 23.24 -4.60
N ALA A 85 5.77 23.22 -5.87
CA ALA A 85 6.88 22.39 -6.35
C ALA A 85 8.22 22.82 -5.74
N ARG A 86 8.53 24.13 -5.71
CA ARG A 86 9.73 24.67 -5.05
C ARG A 86 9.81 24.33 -3.57
N ARG A 87 8.66 24.22 -2.89
CA ARG A 87 8.58 23.79 -1.48
C ARG A 87 8.73 22.27 -1.29
N GLY A 88 8.85 21.51 -2.38
CA GLY A 88 8.93 20.06 -2.41
C GLY A 88 7.64 19.38 -1.98
N LEU A 89 6.48 20.03 -2.18
CA LEU A 89 5.17 19.49 -1.81
C LEU A 89 4.55 18.70 -2.97
N VAL A 90 4.76 19.17 -4.21
CA VAL A 90 4.35 18.47 -5.43
C VAL A 90 5.53 18.27 -6.37
N ARG A 91 5.40 17.34 -7.32
CA ARG A 91 6.20 17.27 -8.53
C ARG A 91 5.33 17.66 -9.71
N LEU A 92 5.92 18.40 -10.66
CA LEU A 92 5.29 18.77 -11.92
C LEU A 92 6.05 18.08 -13.04
N GLN A 93 5.32 17.43 -13.93
CA GLN A 93 5.87 16.79 -15.13
C GLN A 93 4.87 16.89 -16.26
N ASP A 94 5.31 17.36 -17.42
CA ASP A 94 4.49 17.28 -18.62
C ASP A 94 4.50 15.83 -19.10
N ARG A 95 3.31 15.29 -19.34
CA ARG A 95 3.14 13.92 -19.80
C ARG A 95 1.91 13.86 -20.70
N GLN A 96 1.94 12.93 -21.65
CA GLN A 96 0.74 12.55 -22.37
C GLN A 96 -0.29 11.98 -21.40
N VAL A 97 -1.52 12.39 -21.59
CA VAL A 97 -2.61 11.89 -20.76
C VAL A 97 -3.07 10.56 -21.32
N TRP A 98 -3.14 9.56 -20.44
CA TRP A 98 -3.74 8.27 -20.76
C TRP A 98 -5.11 8.40 -21.48
N GLY A 99 -5.21 7.81 -22.67
CA GLY A 99 -6.43 7.84 -23.47
C GLY A 99 -6.64 9.09 -24.34
N HIS A 100 -5.72 10.07 -24.29
CA HIS A 100 -5.81 11.31 -25.07
C HIS A 100 -4.49 11.64 -25.78
N GLN A 101 -4.55 12.36 -26.91
CA GLN A 101 -3.38 12.80 -27.67
C GLN A 101 -2.84 14.18 -27.22
N VAL A 102 -3.16 14.59 -26.00
CA VAL A 102 -2.77 15.89 -25.45
C VAL A 102 -1.77 15.69 -24.33
N GLU A 103 -0.71 16.51 -24.35
CA GLU A 103 0.20 16.65 -23.22
C GLU A 103 -0.32 17.72 -22.26
N LEU A 104 -0.42 17.37 -20.98
CA LEU A 104 -0.80 18.28 -19.92
C LEU A 104 0.20 18.21 -18.77
N PRO A 105 0.36 19.29 -17.99
CA PRO A 105 1.15 19.25 -16.78
C PRO A 105 0.46 18.32 -15.77
N HIS A 106 1.19 17.31 -15.32
CA HIS A 106 0.76 16.40 -14.27
C HIS A 106 1.32 16.82 -12.93
N VAL A 107 0.43 16.92 -11.94
CA VAL A 107 0.75 17.22 -10.56
C VAL A 107 0.76 15.91 -9.77
N THR A 108 1.86 15.64 -9.06
CA THR A 108 1.95 14.47 -8.16
C THR A 108 2.31 14.93 -6.75
N LEU A 109 1.52 14.54 -5.76
CA LEU A 109 1.87 14.79 -4.36
C LEU A 109 3.11 14.01 -3.95
N THR A 110 4.07 14.72 -3.37
CA THR A 110 5.20 14.08 -2.67
C THR A 110 4.75 13.52 -1.32
N PRO A 111 5.54 12.65 -0.67
CA PRO A 111 5.26 12.24 0.71
C PRO A 111 5.13 13.43 1.67
N LYS A 112 5.96 14.46 1.50
CA LYS A 112 5.92 15.70 2.29
C LYS A 112 4.62 16.48 2.05
N GLY A 113 4.21 16.63 0.79
CA GLY A 113 2.96 17.29 0.42
C GLY A 113 1.74 16.57 0.96
N ARG A 114 1.67 15.25 0.80
CA ARG A 114 0.56 14.43 1.33
C ARG A 114 0.46 14.52 2.86
N LYS A 115 1.62 14.50 3.56
CA LYS A 115 1.65 14.67 5.01
C LYS A 115 1.08 16.04 5.43
N LEU A 116 1.59 17.12 4.84
CA LEU A 116 1.12 18.48 5.16
C LEU A 116 -0.36 18.67 4.82
N ALA A 117 -0.80 18.16 3.67
CA ALA A 117 -2.21 18.26 3.26
C ALA A 117 -3.14 17.57 4.26
N ARG A 118 -2.76 16.38 4.77
CA ARG A 118 -3.52 15.66 5.81
C ARG A 118 -3.53 16.38 7.15
N GLU A 119 -2.43 17.03 7.52
CA GLU A 119 -2.37 17.88 8.72
C GLU A 119 -3.34 19.07 8.58
N LEU A 120 -3.42 19.68 7.39
CA LEU A 120 -4.31 20.81 7.10
C LEU A 120 -5.80 20.46 7.07
N THR A 121 -6.16 19.19 6.80
CA THR A 121 -7.54 18.68 6.88
C THR A 121 -7.90 18.18 8.28
N GLY A 122 -6.97 18.20 9.25
CA GLY A 122 -7.20 17.60 10.56
C GLY A 122 -7.39 16.08 10.51
N THR A 123 -7.02 15.43 9.39
CA THR A 123 -7.11 13.98 9.27
C THR A 123 -6.01 13.34 10.10
N VAL A 124 -6.29 13.10 11.38
CA VAL A 124 -5.43 12.32 12.25
C VAL A 124 -5.46 10.89 11.73
N VAL A 125 -4.36 10.44 11.12
CA VAL A 125 -4.14 9.01 10.93
C VAL A 125 -3.97 8.44 12.33
N GLU A 126 -5.00 7.75 12.84
CA GLU A 126 -4.90 7.05 14.11
C GLU A 126 -3.66 6.16 14.07
N ARG A 127 -2.71 6.49 14.93
CA ARG A 127 -1.49 5.70 15.04
C ARG A 127 -1.91 4.37 15.66
N ARG A 128 -1.70 3.28 14.93
CA ARG A 128 -1.95 1.93 15.46
C ARG A 128 -1.29 1.80 16.83
N ALA A 129 -1.99 1.18 17.77
CA ALA A 129 -1.46 0.89 19.08
C ALA A 129 -0.11 0.15 18.95
N PRO A 130 0.89 0.44 19.80
CA PRO A 130 2.18 -0.24 19.74
C PRO A 130 2.04 -1.76 19.72
N GLY A 131 2.62 -2.43 18.71
CA GLY A 131 2.56 -3.88 18.55
C GLY A 131 1.33 -4.42 17.79
N VAL A 132 0.43 -3.56 17.32
CA VAL A 132 -0.59 -3.94 16.35
C VAL A 132 -0.01 -3.79 14.94
N LEU A 133 0.12 -4.92 14.25
CA LEU A 133 0.60 -4.97 12.86
C LEU A 133 -0.44 -4.39 11.91
N ALA A 134 -0.05 -4.12 10.66
CA ALA A 134 -1.06 -3.90 9.63
C ALA A 134 -1.86 -5.20 9.41
N ARG A 135 -3.16 -5.10 9.10
CA ARG A 135 -4.04 -6.27 8.87
C ARG A 135 -3.43 -7.33 7.95
N SER A 136 -2.84 -6.94 6.82
CA SER A 136 -2.21 -7.89 5.88
C SER A 136 -0.98 -8.59 6.48
N THR A 137 -0.17 -7.84 7.24
CA THR A 137 1.00 -8.38 7.95
C THR A 137 0.58 -9.31 9.09
N TRP A 138 -0.52 -8.99 9.79
CA TRP A 138 -1.12 -9.88 10.79
C TRP A 138 -1.63 -11.17 10.15
N LYS A 139 -2.37 -11.07 9.04
CA LYS A 139 -2.83 -12.24 8.26
C LYS A 139 -1.67 -13.14 7.82
N ALA A 140 -0.57 -12.55 7.34
CA ALA A 140 0.63 -13.32 7.00
C ALA A 140 1.18 -14.06 8.22
N LEU A 141 1.34 -13.36 9.36
CA LEU A 141 1.88 -13.97 10.58
C LEU A 141 0.98 -15.12 11.09
N ALA A 142 -0.34 -14.94 11.06
CA ALA A 142 -1.32 -15.96 11.42
C ALA A 142 -1.30 -17.17 10.48
N ALA A 143 -1.17 -16.95 9.18
CA ALA A 143 -1.03 -18.04 8.21
C ALA A 143 0.26 -18.85 8.46
N ALA A 144 1.37 -18.19 8.78
CA ALA A 144 2.62 -18.87 9.11
C ALA A 144 2.54 -19.62 10.45
N TRP A 145 1.83 -19.09 11.44
CA TRP A 145 1.54 -19.80 12.69
C TRP A 145 0.73 -21.07 12.44
N ASN A 146 -0.36 -20.98 11.67
CA ASN A 146 -1.19 -22.13 11.30
C ASN A 146 -0.41 -23.23 10.56
N ALA A 147 0.54 -22.84 9.71
CA ALA A 147 1.39 -23.79 8.99
C ALA A 147 2.43 -24.49 9.88
N GLY A 148 2.72 -23.94 11.06
CA GLY A 148 3.69 -24.49 12.02
C GLY A 148 5.07 -24.75 11.39
N GLU A 149 5.70 -25.85 11.80
CA GLU A 149 7.04 -26.24 11.34
C GLU A 149 7.12 -26.61 9.87
N ALA A 150 6.00 -27.03 9.26
CA ALA A 150 5.94 -27.35 7.84
C ALA A 150 6.15 -26.09 6.98
N GLY A 151 5.74 -24.93 7.49
CA GLY A 151 5.80 -23.66 6.78
C GLY A 151 4.84 -23.56 5.60
N LEU A 152 4.68 -22.35 5.09
CA LEU A 152 3.86 -22.04 3.93
C LEU A 152 4.68 -22.19 2.67
N ARG A 153 4.19 -23.00 1.74
CA ARG A 153 4.73 -23.13 0.38
C ARG A 153 4.20 -22.02 -0.53
N ASP A 154 4.98 -21.62 -1.53
CA ASP A 154 4.46 -20.85 -2.68
C ASP A 154 3.68 -21.78 -3.64
N PRO A 155 2.34 -21.69 -3.76
CA PRO A 155 1.57 -22.30 -4.84
C PRO A 155 1.95 -21.77 -6.23
N GLY A 156 2.68 -20.67 -6.33
CA GLY A 156 3.10 -20.02 -7.56
C GLY A 156 2.67 -18.55 -7.62
N GLY A 157 3.48 -17.72 -8.27
CA GLY A 157 3.20 -16.30 -8.43
C GLY A 157 3.56 -15.44 -7.21
N SER A 158 4.41 -15.94 -6.29
CA SER A 158 4.87 -15.20 -5.10
C SER A 158 3.77 -14.93 -4.07
N TRP A 159 2.89 -15.90 -3.84
CA TRP A 159 1.75 -15.81 -2.91
C TRP A 159 1.79 -16.91 -1.87
N TYR A 160 2.22 -16.61 -0.65
CA TYR A 160 2.27 -17.60 0.43
C TYR A 160 1.05 -17.43 1.35
N GLY A 161 0.30 -18.51 1.59
CA GLY A 161 -0.89 -18.49 2.47
C GLY A 161 -1.95 -17.45 2.05
N GLY A 162 -2.10 -17.20 0.75
CA GLY A 162 -3.01 -16.17 0.23
C GLY A 162 -2.56 -14.73 0.53
N VAL A 163 -1.26 -14.52 0.78
CA VAL A 163 -0.65 -13.21 1.00
C VAL A 163 0.55 -13.00 0.06
N HIS A 164 0.56 -11.86 -0.64
CA HIS A 164 1.60 -11.50 -1.60
C HIS A 164 2.98 -11.26 -0.94
N TRP A 165 4.05 -11.65 -1.64
CA TRP A 165 5.45 -11.57 -1.21
C TRP A 165 5.89 -10.25 -0.57
N ASN A 166 5.44 -9.10 -1.10
CA ASN A 166 5.77 -7.79 -0.52
C ASN A 166 5.37 -7.65 0.95
N THR A 167 4.31 -8.34 1.40
CA THR A 167 3.92 -8.35 2.82
C THR A 167 4.88 -9.19 3.65
N TRP A 168 5.36 -10.31 3.10
CA TRP A 168 6.36 -11.18 3.74
C TRP A 168 7.72 -10.49 3.89
N LEU A 169 8.11 -9.66 2.92
CA LEU A 169 9.31 -8.82 3.02
C LEU A 169 9.27 -7.88 4.25
N LEU A 170 8.08 -7.43 4.68
CA LEU A 170 7.95 -6.61 5.90
C LEU A 170 8.24 -7.41 7.18
N LEU A 171 7.96 -8.72 7.17
CA LEU A 171 8.25 -9.63 8.29
C LEU A 171 9.71 -10.11 8.27
N LEU A 172 10.29 -10.32 7.09
CA LEU A 172 11.70 -10.70 6.88
C LEU A 172 12.65 -9.53 7.19
N ASN A 173 12.34 -8.32 6.71
CA ASN A 173 13.24 -7.16 6.81
C ASN A 173 12.85 -6.22 7.97
N ARG A 174 12.18 -6.75 8.99
CA ARG A 174 11.73 -5.95 10.12
C ARG A 174 12.93 -5.45 10.93
N ARG A 175 12.98 -4.14 11.20
CA ARG A 175 14.11 -3.49 11.89
C ARG A 175 14.43 -4.04 13.28
N SER A 176 13.41 -4.55 13.99
CA SER A 176 13.55 -5.15 15.32
C SER A 176 13.92 -6.65 15.27
N GLY A 177 14.35 -7.14 14.10
CA GLY A 177 14.62 -8.55 13.84
C GLY A 177 13.51 -9.23 13.02
N PRO A 178 13.88 -10.18 12.13
CA PRO A 178 12.93 -10.94 11.34
C PRO A 178 11.97 -11.74 12.24
N LEU A 179 10.71 -11.81 11.86
CA LEU A 179 9.70 -12.67 12.53
C LEU A 179 9.42 -13.96 11.75
N VAL A 180 9.91 -14.04 10.52
CA VAL A 180 9.76 -15.20 9.64
C VAL A 180 11.13 -15.54 9.07
N GLU A 181 11.29 -16.79 8.67
CA GLU A 181 12.47 -17.26 7.96
C GLU A 181 12.06 -18.06 6.73
N SER A 182 12.95 -18.11 5.76
CA SER A 182 12.78 -18.92 4.56
C SER A 182 13.60 -20.20 4.67
N ARG A 183 12.95 -21.33 4.43
CA ARG A 183 13.58 -22.64 4.27
C ARG A 183 13.43 -23.07 2.84
N SER A 184 14.46 -23.68 2.26
CA SER A 184 14.35 -24.30 0.96
C SER A 184 14.46 -25.82 1.06
N GLN A 185 13.79 -26.50 0.13
CA GLN A 185 13.87 -27.94 -0.05
C GLN A 185 13.99 -28.23 -1.55
N GLU A 186 14.86 -29.18 -1.91
CA GLU A 186 14.90 -29.69 -3.27
C GLU A 186 13.77 -30.69 -3.47
N GLU A 187 12.95 -30.43 -4.50
CA GLU A 187 11.90 -31.34 -4.93
C GLU A 187 12.13 -31.75 -6.37
N ARG A 188 11.97 -33.04 -6.65
CA ARG A 188 12.03 -33.56 -8.02
C ARG A 188 10.77 -33.15 -8.77
N HIS A 189 10.94 -32.50 -9.92
CA HIS A 189 9.84 -32.13 -10.80
C HIS A 189 9.17 -33.41 -11.36
N PRO A 190 7.87 -33.60 -11.15
CA PRO A 190 7.21 -34.88 -11.43
C PRO A 190 7.25 -35.27 -12.91
N THR A 191 7.26 -34.29 -13.82
CA THR A 191 7.21 -34.52 -15.28
C THR A 191 8.52 -34.28 -16.02
N LEU A 192 9.49 -33.56 -15.43
CA LEU A 192 10.70 -33.13 -16.14
C LEU A 192 11.96 -33.87 -15.66
N GLY A 193 11.86 -34.66 -14.59
CA GLY A 193 13.01 -35.35 -13.98
C GLY A 193 14.06 -34.43 -13.34
N ALA A 194 13.99 -33.11 -13.57
CA ALA A 194 14.84 -32.08 -12.98
C ALA A 194 14.48 -31.81 -11.52
N TYR A 195 15.46 -31.39 -10.72
CA TYR A 195 15.22 -30.89 -9.36
C TYR A 195 14.90 -29.39 -9.42
N ARG A 196 13.95 -28.95 -8.58
CA ARG A 196 13.68 -27.54 -8.34
C ARG A 196 13.81 -27.24 -6.86
N GLN A 197 14.27 -26.03 -6.56
CA GLN A 197 14.28 -25.53 -5.21
C GLN A 197 12.91 -24.94 -4.88
N VAL A 198 12.27 -25.46 -3.84
CA VAL A 198 10.97 -24.98 -3.34
C VAL A 198 11.22 -24.26 -2.03
N TYR A 199 10.66 -23.06 -1.92
CA TYR A 199 10.80 -22.21 -0.75
C TYR A 199 9.55 -22.29 0.13
N PHE A 200 9.79 -22.32 1.43
CA PHE A 200 8.79 -22.32 2.48
C PHE A 200 9.05 -21.13 3.41
N LEU A 201 7.97 -20.52 3.90
CA LEU A 201 8.02 -19.47 4.92
C LEU A 201 7.42 -19.99 6.23
N ARG A 202 8.18 -19.87 7.33
CA ARG A 202 7.67 -20.20 8.66
C ARG A 202 8.03 -19.10 9.65
N LEU A 203 7.35 -19.11 10.79
CA LEU A 203 7.77 -18.28 11.92
C LEU A 203 9.11 -18.79 12.45
N ASN A 204 10.01 -17.87 12.77
CA ASN A 204 11.16 -18.20 13.61
C ASN A 204 10.77 -18.07 15.10
N GLU A 205 11.70 -18.30 16.01
CA GLU A 205 11.44 -18.22 17.46
C GLU A 205 10.89 -16.85 17.88
N ALA A 206 11.47 -15.75 17.36
CA ALA A 206 11.00 -14.39 17.62
C ALA A 206 9.58 -14.16 17.07
N GLY A 207 9.26 -14.72 15.91
CA GLY A 207 7.92 -14.74 15.31
C GLY A 207 6.90 -15.44 16.18
N CYS A 208 7.26 -16.63 16.68
CA CYS A 208 6.42 -17.39 17.60
C CYS A 208 6.19 -16.62 18.90
N ALA A 209 7.23 -16.04 19.50
CA ALA A 209 7.11 -15.21 20.70
C ALA A 209 6.22 -13.99 20.46
N TYR A 210 6.45 -13.25 19.37
CA TYR A 210 5.63 -12.10 18.99
C TYR A 210 4.16 -12.47 18.81
N TYR A 211 3.89 -13.56 18.08
CA TYR A 211 2.53 -14.03 17.84
C TYR A 211 1.82 -14.29 19.16
N ARG A 212 2.46 -15.03 20.10
CA ARG A 212 1.90 -15.30 21.42
C ARG A 212 1.62 -14.03 22.24
N GLU A 213 2.62 -13.15 22.35
CA GLU A 213 2.53 -11.94 23.16
C GLU A 213 1.48 -10.95 22.62
N ARG A 214 1.36 -10.84 21.30
CA ARG A 214 0.54 -9.81 20.64
C ARG A 214 -0.74 -10.35 20.01
N TRP A 215 -1.06 -11.63 20.18
CA TRP A 215 -2.25 -12.25 19.61
C TRP A 215 -3.52 -11.50 20.02
N ALA A 216 -3.77 -11.31 21.31
CA ALA A 216 -5.01 -10.69 21.80
C ALA A 216 -5.23 -9.29 21.21
N ALA A 217 -4.17 -8.46 21.16
CA ALA A 217 -4.25 -7.10 20.62
C ALA A 217 -4.49 -7.10 19.10
N ASN A 218 -3.84 -7.99 18.34
CA ASN A 218 -4.03 -8.05 16.89
C ASN A 218 -5.37 -8.69 16.49
N SER A 219 -5.81 -9.73 17.21
CA SER A 219 -7.12 -10.36 17.00
C SER A 219 -8.28 -9.42 17.35
N ALA A 220 -8.15 -8.61 18.40
CA ALA A 220 -9.14 -7.58 18.72
C ALA A 220 -9.19 -6.48 17.64
N ALA A 221 -8.04 -6.10 17.07
CA ALA A 221 -7.98 -5.10 16.00
C ALA A 221 -8.51 -5.61 14.65
N TYR A 222 -8.39 -6.92 14.39
CA TYR A 222 -8.75 -7.56 13.12
C TYR A 222 -9.50 -8.89 13.35
N PRO A 223 -10.74 -8.85 13.86
CA PRO A 223 -11.52 -10.06 14.19
C PRO A 223 -11.88 -10.90 12.96
N ASP A 224 -11.75 -10.33 11.76
CA ASP A 224 -12.00 -10.98 10.48
C ASP A 224 -10.79 -11.77 9.93
N VAL A 225 -9.62 -11.67 10.59
CA VAL A 225 -8.45 -12.47 10.26
C VAL A 225 -8.50 -13.77 11.06
N GLU A 226 -8.51 -14.90 10.35
CA GLU A 226 -8.40 -16.22 10.96
C GLU A 226 -7.02 -16.41 11.61
N ALA A 227 -6.96 -16.23 12.93
CA ALA A 227 -5.75 -16.30 13.72
C ALA A 227 -5.99 -17.16 14.98
N PRO A 228 -5.58 -18.44 15.01
CA PRO A 228 -5.87 -19.33 16.12
C PRO A 228 -5.27 -18.81 17.44
N ASN A 229 -5.98 -19.07 18.54
CA ASN A 229 -5.50 -18.73 19.87
C ASN A 229 -4.27 -19.59 20.22
N PRO A 230 -3.11 -18.97 20.50
CA PRO A 230 -1.88 -19.71 20.80
C PRO A 230 -1.96 -20.58 22.06
N ILE A 231 -2.87 -20.29 22.99
CA ILE A 231 -3.05 -21.05 24.24
C ILE A 231 -3.77 -22.38 23.96
N THR A 232 -4.76 -22.38 23.06
CA THR A 232 -5.54 -23.59 22.74
C THR A 232 -4.71 -24.64 21.98
N VAL A 233 -3.75 -24.21 21.15
CA VAL A 233 -2.92 -25.10 20.33
C VAL A 233 -1.94 -25.93 21.17
N LEU A 234 -1.48 -25.42 22.32
CA LEU A 234 -0.55 -26.15 23.21
C LEU A 234 -1.20 -27.33 23.93
N LEU A 235 -2.52 -27.28 24.17
CA LEU A 235 -3.25 -28.34 24.87
C LEU A 235 -3.53 -29.55 23.98
N SER A 236 -3.61 -29.36 22.66
CA SER A 236 -3.84 -30.45 21.69
C SER A 236 -2.58 -31.27 21.37
N SER A 237 -1.39 -30.73 21.65
CA SER A 237 -0.11 -31.44 21.44
C SER A 237 0.33 -32.29 22.63
N SER A 238 -0.37 -32.18 23.78
CA SER A 238 0.00 -32.88 25.02
C SER A 238 -0.84 -34.15 25.30
N THR A 239 -1.81 -34.47 24.45
CA THR A 239 -2.72 -35.63 24.60
C THR A 239 -2.41 -36.80 23.67
N ALA A 240 -1.28 -36.78 22.96
CA ALA A 240 -0.76 -37.92 22.20
C ALA A 240 0.44 -38.55 22.94
N VAL A 241 0.16 -39.39 23.94
CA VAL A 241 1.08 -40.40 24.47
C VAL A 241 0.36 -41.74 24.44
#